data_AF-A0A496WTG9-F1
#
_entry.id   AF-A0A496WTG9-F1
#
_cell.length_a   1.000
_cell.length_b   1.000
_cell.length_c   1.000
_cell.angle_alpha   90.00
_cell.angle_beta   90.00
_cell.angle_gamma   90.00
#
_symmetry.space_group_name_H-M   'P 1'
#
loop_
_entity.id
_entity.type
_entity.pdbx_description
1 polymer ?
#
loop_
_entity_poly.entity_id
_entity_poly.type
_entity_poly.pdbx_seq_one_letter_code
_entity_poly.pdbx_strand_id
1 'polypeptide(L)'
;MLPFEARYIDVVWSDKDTVLKVDVSRYRLEIAGSSNSYTLESVTYHDYYPRLAFRVLSQEICHAPFFQLPSGEKIELLTVRDPLNGDEWWIDAQDWNGRKTSKRYESEVYRTVGYLLLVIQNQKVTISNNSLGFTAAELESYLSDFKGDLWNIIRKEKGHLTAGVTKDVPMIFGEELLDSIINFVSALEKIIKSPTIELREVQKKLPLKKVRPVARTFMELASKGRDAHLTSRAHLESPNTPENRYLHFALDRVVYLTRQVIALAFRQAQSYERLIAADISRLEHLELPKIIDKGVFAREISEIESQIENVSNMIRTAIACEDNPDVAEQEYVLELGKRFGGDASVGRFFCNAFEVGGQRTDYSRNSGSYAVVI
;
A
#
# COMPACT_ATOMS: atom_id res chain seq x y z
N MET A 1 -15.25 -1.34 33.86
CA MET A 1 -15.81 -2.30 32.88
C MET A 1 -15.68 -1.69 31.49
N LEU A 2 -15.47 -2.50 30.46
CA LEU A 2 -15.50 -2.04 29.07
C LEU A 2 -16.94 -1.64 28.73
N PRO A 3 -17.18 -0.42 28.22
CA PRO A 3 -18.54 0.07 27.97
C PRO A 3 -19.13 -0.43 26.66
N PHE A 4 -18.34 -1.14 25.85
CA PHE A 4 -18.77 -1.75 24.59
C PHE A 4 -18.01 -3.06 24.33
N GLU A 5 -18.60 -3.91 23.48
CA GLU A 5 -17.95 -5.06 22.87
C GLU A 5 -17.82 -4.86 21.35
N ALA A 6 -16.77 -5.42 20.77
CA ALA A 6 -16.53 -5.43 19.33
C ALA A 6 -16.45 -6.89 18.84
N ARG A 7 -17.18 -7.22 17.77
CA ARG A 7 -17.24 -8.57 17.18
C ARG A 7 -17.36 -8.48 15.68
N TYR A 8 -17.05 -9.58 15.00
CA TYR A 8 -17.43 -9.73 13.61
C TYR A 8 -18.84 -10.31 13.52
N ILE A 9 -19.65 -9.79 12.60
CA ILE A 9 -20.99 -10.31 12.33
C ILE A 9 -21.24 -10.46 10.84
N ASP A 10 -22.18 -11.33 10.50
CA ASP A 10 -22.83 -11.37 9.20
C ASP A 10 -24.32 -11.06 9.38
N VAL A 11 -24.87 -10.21 8.51
CA VAL A 11 -26.27 -9.76 8.60
C VAL A 11 -26.96 -10.10 7.30
N VAL A 12 -27.99 -10.94 7.41
CA VAL A 12 -28.84 -11.35 6.28
C VAL A 12 -30.04 -10.42 6.22
N TRP A 13 -30.22 -9.74 5.10
CA TRP A 13 -31.27 -8.73 4.91
C TRP A 13 -32.36 -9.22 3.96
N SER A 14 -33.61 -8.89 4.27
CA SER A 14 -34.74 -9.03 3.34
C SER A 14 -34.80 -7.83 2.39
N ASP A 15 -34.63 -6.64 2.95
CA ASP A 15 -34.73 -5.32 2.32
C ASP A 15 -33.93 -4.34 3.18
N LYS A 16 -33.93 -3.06 2.79
CA LYS A 16 -33.07 -2.04 3.40
C LYS A 16 -33.30 -1.90 4.91
N ASP A 17 -34.54 -2.10 5.36
CA ASP A 17 -34.93 -1.84 6.75
C ASP A 17 -35.21 -3.12 7.54
N THR A 18 -35.22 -4.28 6.89
CA THR A 18 -35.62 -5.56 7.52
C THR A 18 -34.48 -6.56 7.57
N VAL A 19 -34.06 -6.88 8.79
CA VAL A 19 -33.03 -7.88 9.11
C VAL A 19 -33.69 -9.23 9.35
N LEU A 20 -33.22 -10.26 8.64
CA LEU A 20 -33.72 -11.64 8.78
C LEU A 20 -32.93 -12.43 9.82
N LYS A 21 -31.62 -12.23 9.86
CA LYS A 21 -30.71 -12.99 10.72
C LYS A 21 -29.42 -12.21 10.97
N VAL A 22 -28.89 -12.33 12.18
CA VAL A 22 -27.55 -11.84 12.54
C VAL A 22 -26.74 -13.03 13.06
N ASP A 23 -25.68 -13.38 12.34
CA ASP A 23 -24.71 -14.39 12.78
C ASP A 23 -23.50 -13.69 13.41
N VAL A 24 -23.21 -13.98 14.67
CA VAL A 24 -22.17 -13.29 15.44
C VAL A 24 -20.96 -14.20 15.66
N SER A 25 -19.75 -13.65 15.54
CA SER A 25 -18.52 -14.37 15.81
C SER A 25 -18.45 -14.86 17.27
N ARG A 26 -17.92 -16.08 17.44
CA ARG A 26 -17.77 -16.69 18.78
C ARG A 26 -16.80 -15.91 19.67
N TYR A 27 -15.73 -15.40 19.07
CA TYR A 27 -14.71 -14.64 19.79
C TYR A 27 -14.98 -13.15 19.68
N ARG A 28 -14.82 -12.48 20.82
CA ARG A 28 -14.76 -11.01 20.90
C ARG A 28 -13.38 -10.54 20.48
N LEU A 29 -13.31 -9.37 19.88
CA LEU A 29 -12.04 -8.72 19.62
C LEU A 29 -11.45 -8.16 20.92
N GLU A 30 -10.13 -8.24 21.04
CA GLU A 30 -9.42 -7.68 22.18
C GLU A 30 -9.40 -6.15 22.10
N ILE A 31 -9.79 -5.50 23.19
CA ILE A 31 -9.81 -4.04 23.30
C ILE A 31 -8.80 -3.66 24.37
N ALA A 32 -7.72 -3.00 23.97
CA ALA A 32 -6.77 -2.43 24.90
C ALA A 32 -7.25 -1.02 25.31
N GLY A 33 -7.33 -0.78 26.61
CA GLY A 33 -7.79 0.50 27.16
C GLY A 33 -6.63 1.33 27.72
N SER A 34 -6.50 2.56 27.24
CA SER A 34 -5.77 3.62 27.93
C SER A 34 -6.78 4.63 28.50
N SER A 35 -6.39 5.35 29.55
CA SER A 35 -7.22 6.23 30.40
C SER A 35 -8.42 6.97 29.76
N ASN A 36 -8.38 7.36 28.49
CA ASN A 36 -9.54 7.89 27.75
C ASN A 36 -9.57 7.51 26.25
N SER A 37 -8.84 6.46 25.85
CA SER A 37 -8.72 6.02 24.46
C SER A 37 -8.60 4.51 24.40
N TYR A 38 -9.38 3.87 23.54
CA TYR A 38 -9.31 2.43 23.32
C TYR A 38 -8.63 2.14 22.00
N THR A 39 -7.91 1.03 21.94
CA THR A 39 -7.34 0.51 20.69
C THR A 39 -7.89 -0.88 20.42
N LEU A 40 -8.26 -1.11 19.17
CA LEU A 40 -8.84 -2.35 18.68
C LEU A 40 -8.06 -2.78 17.44
N GLU A 41 -7.79 -4.07 17.30
CA GLU A 41 -7.25 -4.62 16.06
C GLU A 41 -8.34 -5.36 15.28
N SER A 42 -8.41 -5.10 13.98
CA SER A 42 -9.28 -5.81 13.05
C SER A 42 -8.53 -6.25 11.80
N VAL A 43 -9.16 -7.10 10.98
CA VAL A 43 -8.59 -7.62 9.75
C VAL A 43 -9.59 -7.42 8.61
N THR A 44 -9.08 -6.94 7.48
CA THR A 44 -9.83 -6.79 6.22
C THR A 44 -10.17 -8.15 5.61
N TYR A 45 -11.26 -8.21 4.82
CA TYR A 45 -11.69 -9.41 4.09
C TYR A 45 -11.84 -10.67 4.96
N HIS A 46 -12.56 -10.56 6.09
CA HIS A 46 -12.79 -11.74 6.92
C HIS A 46 -13.81 -12.69 6.26
N ASP A 47 -13.35 -13.91 5.91
CA ASP A 47 -14.10 -14.88 5.08
C ASP A 47 -15.48 -15.29 5.64
N TYR A 48 -15.62 -15.41 6.96
CA TYR A 48 -16.82 -15.97 7.59
C TYR A 48 -17.80 -14.91 8.12
N TYR A 49 -17.30 -13.72 8.47
CA TYR A 49 -18.09 -12.65 9.08
C TYR A 49 -17.58 -11.30 8.54
N PRO A 50 -18.20 -10.77 7.49
CA PRO A 50 -17.58 -9.71 6.70
C PRO A 50 -17.60 -8.33 7.39
N ARG A 51 -18.35 -8.16 8.49
CA ARG A 51 -18.54 -6.85 9.12
C ARG A 51 -17.99 -6.79 10.52
N LEU A 52 -17.32 -5.69 10.82
CA LEU A 52 -17.03 -5.27 12.18
C LEU A 52 -18.27 -4.60 12.78
N ALA A 53 -18.68 -5.04 13.97
CA ALA A 53 -19.83 -4.52 14.68
C ALA A 53 -19.51 -4.23 16.14
N PHE A 54 -20.23 -3.26 16.70
CA PHE A 54 -20.05 -2.79 18.06
C PHE A 54 -21.36 -2.86 18.82
N ARG A 55 -21.33 -3.37 20.05
CA ARG A 55 -22.49 -3.34 20.95
C ARG A 55 -22.11 -2.60 22.22
N VAL A 56 -22.94 -1.63 22.61
CA VAL A 56 -22.75 -0.84 23.82
C VAL A 56 -23.38 -1.58 25.00
N LEU A 57 -22.63 -1.81 26.09
CA LEU A 57 -23.02 -2.68 27.20
C LEU A 57 -23.49 -1.93 28.46
N SER A 58 -23.08 -0.68 28.65
CA SER A 58 -23.14 -0.06 29.99
C SER A 58 -23.66 1.39 30.04
N GLN A 59 -24.14 1.96 28.94
CA GLN A 59 -24.64 3.34 28.91
C GLN A 59 -25.87 3.49 28.02
N GLU A 60 -26.78 4.39 28.42
CA GLU A 60 -27.80 4.92 27.51
C GLU A 60 -27.10 5.66 26.37
N ILE A 61 -27.53 5.35 25.15
CA ILE A 61 -26.96 5.91 23.92
C ILE A 61 -27.56 7.30 23.73
N CYS A 62 -26.79 8.36 23.99
CA CYS A 62 -27.23 9.74 23.75
C CYS A 62 -27.19 10.10 22.26
N HIS A 63 -26.20 9.58 21.53
CA HIS A 63 -26.09 9.74 20.08
C HIS A 63 -25.61 8.45 19.41
N ALA A 64 -25.92 8.26 18.12
CA ALA A 64 -25.41 7.12 17.36
C ALA A 64 -23.86 7.13 17.36
N PRO A 65 -23.21 5.97 17.53
CA PRO A 65 -21.76 5.87 17.32
C PRO A 65 -21.43 6.22 15.86
N PHE A 66 -20.27 6.83 15.63
CA PHE A 66 -19.88 7.27 14.30
C PHE A 66 -18.37 7.14 14.06
N PHE A 67 -17.98 6.93 12.80
CA PHE A 67 -16.60 7.10 12.36
C PHE A 67 -16.31 8.57 12.10
N GLN A 68 -15.15 9.03 12.58
CA GLN A 68 -14.64 10.36 12.32
C GLN A 68 -13.54 10.29 11.26
N LEU A 69 -13.81 10.88 10.09
CA LEU A 69 -12.84 11.00 9.01
C LEU A 69 -11.77 12.05 9.34
N PRO A 70 -10.56 11.96 8.74
CA PRO A 70 -9.54 13.00 8.87
C PRO A 70 -9.98 14.39 8.39
N SER A 71 -10.95 14.45 7.47
CA SER A 71 -11.59 15.69 6.99
C SER A 71 -12.50 16.36 8.04
N GLY A 72 -12.80 15.66 9.14
CA GLY A 72 -13.76 16.09 10.16
C GLY A 72 -15.22 15.67 9.88
N GLU A 73 -15.48 15.05 8.73
CA GLU A 73 -16.78 14.46 8.39
C GLU A 73 -17.10 13.25 9.30
N LYS A 74 -18.39 13.05 9.55
CA LYS A 74 -18.89 12.00 10.45
C LYS A 74 -19.75 11.01 9.66
N ILE A 75 -19.45 9.73 9.79
CA ILE A 75 -20.24 8.63 9.22
C ILE A 75 -20.93 7.90 10.38
N GLU A 76 -22.23 8.08 10.52
CA GLU A 76 -23.02 7.42 11.57
C GLU A 76 -23.19 5.94 11.30
N LEU A 77 -23.09 5.11 12.35
CA LEU A 77 -23.34 3.68 12.24
C LEU A 77 -24.85 3.39 12.24
N LEU A 78 -25.23 2.34 11.49
CA LEU A 78 -26.58 1.83 11.47
C LEU A 78 -26.78 0.83 12.61
N THR A 79 -27.90 0.97 13.30
CA THR A 79 -28.34 -0.01 14.30
C THR A 79 -29.01 -1.21 13.63
N VAL A 80 -28.59 -2.41 14.04
CA VAL A 80 -29.08 -3.70 13.61
C VAL A 80 -29.48 -4.48 14.85
N ARG A 81 -30.76 -4.82 14.93
CA ARG A 81 -31.29 -5.62 16.02
C ARG A 81 -31.35 -7.08 15.60
N ASP A 82 -30.76 -7.97 16.40
CA ASP A 82 -30.88 -9.41 16.21
C ASP A 82 -32.31 -9.86 16.53
N PRO A 83 -33.06 -10.40 15.55
CA PRO A 83 -34.44 -10.86 15.78
C PRO A 83 -34.53 -12.08 16.72
N LEU A 84 -33.44 -12.83 16.92
CA LEU A 84 -33.43 -14.02 17.77
C LEU A 84 -33.18 -13.69 19.24
N ASN A 85 -32.15 -12.90 19.53
CA ASN A 85 -31.73 -12.60 20.91
C ASN A 85 -32.14 -11.19 21.38
N GLY A 86 -32.56 -10.32 20.46
CA GLY A 86 -32.92 -8.94 20.75
C GLY A 86 -31.73 -7.99 20.94
N ASP A 87 -30.51 -8.48 20.77
CA ASP A 87 -29.26 -7.71 20.90
C ASP A 87 -29.13 -6.63 19.83
N GLU A 88 -28.63 -5.45 20.20
CA GLU A 88 -28.44 -4.31 19.30
C GLU A 88 -26.97 -4.13 18.92
N TRP A 89 -26.70 -4.19 17.63
CA TRP A 89 -25.37 -4.08 17.02
C TRP A 89 -25.29 -2.85 16.13
N TRP A 90 -24.20 -2.09 16.25
CA TRP A 90 -23.91 -0.94 15.41
C TRP A 90 -22.91 -1.35 14.33
N ILE A 91 -23.27 -1.15 13.06
CA ILE A 91 -22.45 -1.50 11.90
C ILE A 91 -22.23 -0.33 10.96
N ASP A 92 -21.16 -0.41 10.17
CA ASP A 92 -21.01 0.48 9.03
C ASP A 92 -21.94 0.09 7.88
N ALA A 93 -22.70 1.06 7.38
CA ALA A 93 -23.73 0.86 6.38
C ALA A 93 -23.84 2.09 5.48
N GLN A 94 -22.95 2.20 4.51
CA GLN A 94 -22.89 3.34 3.60
C GLN A 94 -23.84 3.13 2.41
N ASP A 95 -23.55 2.15 1.56
CA ASP A 95 -24.27 1.97 0.29
C ASP A 95 -25.14 0.72 0.31
N TRP A 96 -26.44 0.84 0.00
CA TRP A 96 -27.30 -0.34 -0.10
C TRP A 96 -27.16 -1.03 -1.45
N ASN A 97 -26.69 -2.28 -1.45
CA ASN A 97 -26.73 -3.16 -2.62
C ASN A 97 -28.06 -3.93 -2.66
N GLY A 98 -28.96 -3.54 -3.57
CA GLY A 98 -30.27 -4.16 -3.74
C GLY A 98 -30.34 -5.33 -4.71
N ARG A 99 -29.21 -5.85 -5.21
CA ARG A 99 -29.22 -6.98 -6.15
C ARG A 99 -29.82 -8.23 -5.50
N LYS A 100 -30.69 -8.94 -6.24
CA LYS A 100 -31.43 -10.12 -5.73
C LYS A 100 -30.52 -11.21 -5.12
N THR A 101 -29.27 -11.31 -5.57
CA THR A 101 -28.29 -12.30 -5.11
C THR A 101 -27.40 -11.81 -3.95
N SER A 102 -27.39 -10.52 -3.61
CA SER A 102 -26.52 -9.96 -2.57
C SER A 102 -27.12 -8.71 -1.92
N LYS A 103 -28.30 -8.86 -1.30
CA LYS A 103 -28.93 -7.77 -0.54
C LYS A 103 -28.15 -7.47 0.72
N ARG A 104 -27.38 -6.39 0.72
CA ARG A 104 -26.53 -6.00 1.86
C ARG A 104 -26.09 -4.55 1.75
N TYR A 105 -25.71 -3.97 2.88
CA TYR A 105 -24.98 -2.71 2.89
C TYR A 105 -23.50 -2.92 2.50
N GLU A 106 -22.94 -2.10 1.63
CA GLU A 106 -21.51 -2.08 1.33
C GLU A 106 -20.85 -0.94 2.10
N SER A 107 -19.60 -1.16 2.45
CA SER A 107 -18.77 -0.23 3.19
C SER A 107 -17.32 -0.46 2.78
N GLU A 108 -16.57 0.61 2.62
CA GLU A 108 -15.14 0.51 2.30
C GLU A 108 -14.29 0.29 3.56
N VAL A 109 -14.87 0.44 4.76
CA VAL A 109 -14.17 0.25 6.04
C VAL A 109 -13.65 -1.19 6.19
N TYR A 110 -14.40 -2.20 5.75
CA TYR A 110 -13.94 -3.60 5.83
C TYR A 110 -12.98 -4.01 4.69
N ARG A 111 -12.79 -3.16 3.69
CA ARG A 111 -11.92 -3.41 2.52
C ARG A 111 -10.58 -2.65 2.59
N THR A 112 -10.48 -1.68 3.48
CA THR A 112 -9.35 -0.74 3.52
C THR A 112 -8.47 -0.99 4.73
N VAL A 113 -7.17 -1.17 4.49
CA VAL A 113 -6.14 -1.29 5.54
C VAL A 113 -5.78 0.10 6.04
N GLY A 114 -5.64 0.28 7.35
CA GLY A 114 -5.24 1.55 7.95
C GLY A 114 -5.87 1.79 9.33
N TYR A 115 -5.84 3.05 9.77
CA TYR A 115 -6.40 3.45 11.06
C TYR A 115 -7.75 4.13 10.90
N LEU A 116 -8.70 3.74 11.74
CA LEU A 116 -10.03 4.32 11.80
C LEU A 116 -10.29 4.86 13.21
N LEU A 117 -10.93 6.02 13.29
CA LEU A 117 -11.32 6.61 14.55
C LEU A 117 -12.84 6.44 14.73
N LEU A 118 -13.22 5.53 15.61
CA LEU A 118 -14.59 5.34 16.05
C LEU A 118 -14.85 6.17 17.31
N VAL A 119 -15.97 6.87 17.34
CA VAL A 119 -16.42 7.61 18.51
C VAL A 119 -17.70 6.97 19.05
N ILE A 120 -17.62 6.42 20.25
CA ILE A 120 -18.75 5.87 20.99
C ILE A 120 -19.02 6.79 22.17
N GLN A 121 -20.10 7.56 22.12
CA GLN A 121 -20.40 8.61 23.11
C GLN A 121 -19.20 9.56 23.30
N ASN A 122 -18.64 9.63 24.51
CA ASN A 122 -17.49 10.46 24.85
C ASN A 122 -16.13 9.74 24.71
N GLN A 123 -16.11 8.55 24.10
CA GLN A 123 -14.92 7.70 24.03
C GLN A 123 -14.42 7.56 22.61
N LYS A 124 -13.11 7.68 22.45
CA LYS A 124 -12.41 7.51 21.18
C LYS A 124 -11.80 6.11 21.12
N VAL A 125 -12.09 5.40 20.05
CA VAL A 125 -11.58 4.06 19.77
C VAL A 125 -10.80 4.11 18.46
N THR A 126 -9.50 3.89 18.53
CA THR A 126 -8.65 3.76 17.35
C THR A 126 -8.63 2.30 16.92
N ILE A 127 -9.10 2.03 15.72
CA ILE A 127 -9.12 0.69 15.14
C ILE A 127 -7.95 0.58 14.17
N SER A 128 -7.03 -0.34 14.44
CA SER A 128 -5.98 -0.74 13.50
C SER A 128 -6.52 -1.85 12.61
N ASN A 129 -6.94 -1.50 11.40
CA ASN A 129 -7.46 -2.45 10.44
C ASN A 129 -6.32 -2.99 9.59
N ASN A 130 -5.93 -4.24 9.86
CA ASN A 130 -4.80 -4.92 9.22
C ASN A 130 -5.25 -5.69 7.96
N SER A 131 -4.29 -6.04 7.12
CA SER A 131 -4.47 -7.06 6.08
C SER A 131 -4.10 -8.43 6.63
N LEU A 132 -4.52 -9.51 5.94
CA LEU A 132 -4.05 -10.86 6.22
C LEU A 132 -2.53 -10.99 6.03
N GLY A 133 -1.94 -10.20 5.13
CA GLY A 133 -0.53 -10.29 4.76
C GLY A 133 0.38 -9.21 5.33
N PHE A 134 -0.16 -8.15 5.94
CA PHE A 134 0.62 -7.05 6.52
C PHE A 134 -0.23 -6.20 7.46
N THR A 135 0.41 -5.54 8.41
CA THR A 135 -0.23 -4.64 9.38
C THR A 135 -0.40 -3.23 8.84
N ALA A 136 -1.30 -2.45 9.43
CA ALA A 136 -1.46 -1.02 9.10
C ALA A 136 -0.13 -0.23 9.30
N ALA A 137 0.64 -0.58 10.33
CA ALA A 137 1.94 0.03 10.60
C ALA A 137 2.98 -0.29 9.51
N GLU A 138 3.02 -1.55 9.04
CA GLU A 138 3.89 -1.96 7.93
C GLU A 138 3.52 -1.25 6.63
N LEU A 139 2.22 -1.08 6.34
CA LEU A 139 1.76 -0.31 5.18
C LEU A 139 2.24 1.14 5.24
N GLU A 140 2.11 1.81 6.39
CA GLU A 140 2.59 3.18 6.56
C GLU A 140 4.11 3.28 6.37
N SER A 141 4.85 2.28 6.87
CA SER A 141 6.29 2.19 6.63
C SER A 141 6.61 2.06 5.14
N TYR A 142 5.94 1.15 4.42
CA TYR A 142 6.13 0.99 2.98
C TYR A 142 5.76 2.24 2.18
N LEU A 143 4.66 2.91 2.53
CA LEU A 143 4.28 4.18 1.90
C LEU A 143 5.29 5.29 2.20
N SER A 144 5.88 5.30 3.39
CA SER A 144 6.94 6.23 3.75
C SER A 144 8.21 5.97 2.95
N ASP A 145 8.62 4.71 2.85
CA ASP A 145 9.79 4.28 2.08
C ASP A 145 9.60 4.57 0.59
N PHE A 146 8.43 4.24 0.02
CA PHE A 146 8.07 4.59 -1.36
C PHE A 146 8.13 6.09 -1.63
N LYS A 147 7.61 6.93 -0.71
CA LYS A 147 7.72 8.39 -0.82
C LYS A 147 9.19 8.83 -0.78
N GLY A 148 9.99 8.21 0.07
CA GLY A 148 11.44 8.44 0.13
C GLY A 148 12.15 8.06 -1.17
N ASP A 149 11.81 6.91 -1.75
CA ASP A 149 12.35 6.44 -3.02
C ASP A 149 11.94 7.34 -4.18
N LEU A 150 10.71 7.85 -4.20
CA LEU A 150 10.26 8.82 -5.18
C LEU A 150 11.07 10.13 -5.08
N TRP A 151 11.35 10.60 -3.86
CA TRP A 151 12.27 11.72 -3.66
C TRP A 151 13.68 11.41 -4.14
N ASN A 152 14.18 10.19 -3.92
CA ASN A 152 15.47 9.76 -4.44
C ASN A 152 15.51 9.72 -5.97
N ILE A 153 14.42 9.31 -6.62
CA ILE A 153 14.31 9.32 -8.09
C ILE A 153 14.30 10.76 -8.61
N ILE A 154 13.50 11.65 -8.01
CA ILE A 154 13.49 13.08 -8.37
C ILE A 154 14.88 13.71 -8.20
N ARG A 155 15.63 13.27 -7.18
CA ARG A 155 16.98 13.76 -6.86
C ARG A 155 18.08 13.23 -7.79
N LYS A 156 17.95 12.05 -8.38
CA LYS A 156 19.01 11.50 -9.25
C LYS A 156 19.10 12.33 -10.53
N GLU A 157 20.04 13.28 -10.56
CA GLU A 157 20.44 14.13 -11.71
C GLU A 157 20.68 13.35 -13.02
N LYS A 158 20.91 12.03 -12.95
CA LYS A 158 21.07 11.14 -14.11
C LYS A 158 20.17 9.91 -14.02
N GLY A 159 18.88 10.11 -13.80
CA GLY A 159 17.89 9.09 -14.11
C GLY A 159 17.88 8.80 -15.62
N HIS A 160 17.80 7.52 -16.00
CA HIS A 160 17.71 7.03 -17.39
C HIS A 160 16.47 7.55 -18.18
N LEU A 161 15.74 8.52 -17.62
CA LEU A 161 14.49 9.08 -18.12
C LEU A 161 14.65 10.49 -18.71
N THR A 162 15.80 11.14 -18.57
CA THR A 162 16.06 12.45 -19.19
C THR A 162 17.09 12.32 -20.30
N ALA A 163 16.66 11.78 -21.44
CA ALA A 163 17.32 12.05 -22.71
C ALA A 163 17.24 13.57 -22.98
N GLY A 164 18.32 14.31 -22.70
CA GLY A 164 18.57 15.62 -23.31
C GLY A 164 18.15 16.89 -22.56
N VAL A 165 17.79 16.85 -21.27
CA VAL A 165 17.58 18.09 -20.49
C VAL A 165 18.55 18.14 -19.32
N THR A 166 19.70 18.76 -19.56
CA THR A 166 20.63 19.26 -18.52
C THR A 166 20.00 20.47 -17.83
N LYS A 167 18.97 20.25 -17.03
CA LYS A 167 18.66 21.20 -15.97
C LYS A 167 19.26 20.64 -14.70
N ASP A 168 20.36 21.25 -14.26
CA ASP A 168 20.86 21.05 -12.91
C ASP A 168 19.71 21.36 -11.96
N VAL A 169 19.11 20.32 -11.40
CA VAL A 169 18.09 20.49 -10.37
C VAL A 169 18.89 20.82 -9.12
N PRO A 170 18.78 22.05 -8.56
CA PRO A 170 19.59 22.43 -7.43
C PRO A 170 19.37 21.43 -6.29
N MET A 171 20.47 20.93 -5.74
CA MET A 171 20.42 19.94 -4.67
C MET A 171 19.57 20.47 -3.51
N ILE A 172 18.54 19.73 -3.11
CA ILE A 172 17.61 20.14 -2.03
C ILE A 172 18.35 20.36 -0.70
N PHE A 173 19.54 19.77 -0.54
CA PHE A 173 20.45 19.95 0.59
C PHE A 173 21.68 20.81 0.27
N GLY A 174 21.64 21.57 -0.82
CA GLY A 174 22.76 22.43 -1.23
C GLY A 174 22.96 23.60 -0.28
N GLU A 175 24.22 24.02 -0.14
CA GLU A 175 24.60 25.21 0.64
C GLU A 175 23.87 26.46 0.15
N GLU A 176 23.61 26.56 -1.17
CA GLU A 176 22.87 27.68 -1.77
C GLU A 176 21.44 27.86 -1.21
N LEU A 177 20.74 26.75 -0.91
CA LEU A 177 19.40 26.82 -0.31
C LEU A 177 19.50 27.29 1.14
N LEU A 178 20.48 26.79 1.89
CA LEU A 178 20.73 27.19 3.27
C LEU A 178 21.05 28.69 3.35
N ASP A 179 21.95 29.16 2.49
CA ASP A 179 22.33 30.57 2.37
C ASP A 179 21.11 31.42 1.99
N SER A 180 20.27 30.95 1.07
CA SER A 180 19.05 31.64 0.69
C SER A 180 18.06 31.77 1.86
N ILE A 181 17.90 30.72 2.66
CA ILE A 181 17.05 30.74 3.87
C ILE A 181 17.63 31.69 4.92
N ILE A 182 18.94 31.63 5.17
CA ILE A 182 19.63 32.50 6.13
C ILE A 182 19.50 33.97 5.70
N ASN A 183 19.73 34.26 4.43
CA ASN A 183 19.60 35.61 3.86
C ASN A 183 18.16 36.12 3.97
N PHE A 184 17.18 35.27 3.68
CA PHE A 184 15.76 35.60 3.81
C PHE A 184 15.36 35.94 5.26
N VAL A 185 15.75 35.10 6.22
CA VAL A 185 15.50 35.33 7.65
C VAL A 185 16.20 36.60 8.12
N SER A 186 17.46 36.80 7.74
CA SER A 186 18.23 38.00 8.09
C SER A 186 17.60 39.28 7.53
N ALA A 187 17.03 39.22 6.33
CA ALA A 187 16.30 40.34 5.74
C ALA A 187 14.98 40.62 6.49
N LEU A 188 14.22 39.57 6.83
CA LEU A 188 13.00 39.71 7.62
C LEU A 188 13.24 40.26 9.02
N GLU A 189 14.30 39.84 9.71
CA GLU A 189 14.66 40.38 11.02
C GLU A 189 14.91 41.90 10.97
N LYS A 190 15.50 42.40 9.89
CA LYS A 190 15.68 43.85 9.67
C LYS A 190 14.32 44.54 9.50
N ILE A 191 13.39 43.94 8.77
CA ILE A 191 12.05 44.49 8.56
C ILE A 191 11.23 44.48 9.86
N ILE A 192 11.36 43.44 10.70
CA ILE A 192 10.67 43.38 12.00
C ILE A 192 11.14 44.49 12.95
N LYS A 193 12.40 44.93 12.86
CA LYS A 193 12.92 46.07 13.66
C LYS A 193 12.30 47.41 13.26
N SER A 194 11.82 47.54 12.02
CA SER A 194 11.15 48.75 11.52
C SER A 194 10.01 48.36 10.56
N PRO A 195 8.89 47.85 11.09
CA PRO A 195 7.80 47.36 10.25
C PRO A 195 7.13 48.51 9.51
N THR A 196 6.53 48.21 8.35
CA THR A 196 5.70 49.19 7.66
C THR A 196 4.46 49.49 8.50
N ILE A 197 4.18 50.76 8.77
CA ILE A 197 3.05 51.18 9.60
C ILE A 197 2.07 51.98 8.73
N GLU A 198 0.81 51.57 8.73
CA GLU A 198 -0.29 52.31 8.14
C GLU A 198 -1.00 53.13 9.23
N LEU A 199 -1.20 54.43 9.00
CA LEU A 199 -2.01 55.27 9.87
C LEU A 199 -3.49 55.10 9.53
N ARG A 200 -4.21 54.35 10.37
CA ARG A 200 -5.65 54.14 10.21
C ARG A 200 -6.44 55.19 10.97
N GLU A 201 -7.42 55.77 10.30
CA GLU A 201 -8.37 56.66 10.94
C GLU A 201 -9.41 55.85 11.74
N VAL A 202 -9.55 56.17 13.02
CA VAL A 202 -10.50 55.52 13.93
C VAL A 202 -11.28 56.57 14.72
N GLN A 203 -12.50 56.25 15.11
CA GLN A 203 -13.27 57.08 16.03
C GLN A 203 -12.99 56.64 17.46
N LYS A 204 -12.39 57.53 18.26
CA LYS A 204 -12.07 57.27 19.67
C LYS A 204 -12.60 58.40 20.54
N LYS A 205 -13.02 58.06 21.77
CA LYS A 205 -13.37 59.06 22.77
C LYS A 205 -12.12 59.81 23.20
N LEU A 206 -12.12 61.13 23.01
CA LEU A 206 -11.05 62.03 23.43
C LEU A 206 -11.59 63.05 24.43
N PRO A 207 -10.73 63.57 25.33
CA PRO A 207 -11.14 64.62 26.25
C PRO A 207 -11.55 65.86 25.46
N LEU A 208 -12.59 66.57 25.93
CA LEU A 208 -13.25 67.67 25.22
C LEU A 208 -12.28 68.68 24.53
N LYS A 209 -11.14 68.98 25.17
CA LYS A 209 -10.11 69.91 24.65
C LYS A 209 -9.35 69.41 23.40
N LYS A 210 -9.33 68.11 23.14
CA LYS A 210 -8.61 67.47 22.02
C LYS A 210 -9.55 66.89 20.96
N VAL A 211 -10.86 67.11 21.10
CA VAL A 211 -11.88 66.56 20.21
C VAL A 211 -11.88 67.33 18.89
N ARG A 212 -11.76 66.57 17.79
CA ARG A 212 -12.03 67.04 16.42
C ARG A 212 -13.48 66.69 16.09
N PRO A 213 -14.34 67.68 15.75
CA PRO A 213 -15.77 67.44 15.58
C PRO A 213 -16.09 66.44 14.45
N VAL A 214 -17.03 65.53 14.73
CA VAL A 214 -17.64 64.57 13.78
C VAL A 214 -19.15 64.60 14.01
N ALA A 215 -19.96 64.15 13.04
CA ALA A 215 -21.42 64.05 13.17
C ALA A 215 -21.86 63.39 14.51
N ARG A 216 -21.15 62.34 14.92
CA ARG A 216 -21.39 61.65 16.20
C ARG A 216 -21.11 62.51 17.43
N THR A 217 -20.08 63.36 17.38
CA THR A 217 -19.76 64.33 18.43
C THR A 217 -20.90 65.31 18.65
N PHE A 218 -21.50 65.82 17.57
CA PHE A 218 -22.64 66.76 17.66
C PHE A 218 -23.88 66.08 18.25
N MET A 219 -24.17 64.84 17.85
CA MET A 219 -25.28 64.06 18.44
C MET A 219 -25.06 63.77 19.93
N GLU A 220 -23.83 63.44 20.33
CA GLU A 220 -23.47 63.22 21.74
C GLU A 220 -23.60 64.51 22.57
N LEU A 221 -23.18 65.65 22.03
CA LEU A 221 -23.37 66.97 22.67
C LEU A 221 -24.85 67.34 22.81
N ALA A 222 -25.68 67.06 21.80
CA ALA A 222 -27.11 67.38 21.82
C ALA A 222 -27.90 66.47 22.80
N SER A 223 -27.52 65.20 22.91
CA SER A 223 -28.22 64.21 23.74
C SER A 223 -27.75 64.16 25.19
N LYS A 224 -26.45 64.35 25.44
CA LYS A 224 -25.81 64.17 26.77
C LYS A 224 -25.21 65.46 27.33
N GLY A 225 -25.24 66.56 26.59
CA GLY A 225 -24.64 67.83 27.00
C GLY A 225 -23.11 67.78 27.00
N ARG A 226 -22.47 68.51 27.93
CA ARG A 226 -21.01 68.59 28.04
C ARG A 226 -20.44 67.40 28.82
N ASP A 227 -20.28 66.26 28.15
CA ASP A 227 -19.48 65.14 28.67
C ASP A 227 -17.98 65.49 28.62
N ALA A 228 -17.20 65.00 29.59
CA ALA A 228 -15.75 65.18 29.65
C ALA A 228 -15.03 64.51 28.48
N HIS A 229 -15.63 63.45 27.91
CA HIS A 229 -15.10 62.69 26.78
C HIS A 229 -16.13 62.56 25.68
N LEU A 230 -15.78 62.98 24.47
CA LEU A 230 -16.64 62.87 23.29
C LEU A 230 -15.95 62.08 22.19
N THR A 231 -16.74 61.43 21.35
CA THR A 231 -16.22 60.72 20.18
C THR A 231 -15.59 61.70 19.20
N SER A 232 -14.36 61.41 18.76
CA SER A 232 -13.55 62.26 17.87
C SER A 232 -12.85 61.40 16.82
N ARG A 233 -12.43 62.03 15.70
CA ARG A 233 -11.43 61.45 14.79
C ARG A 233 -10.10 61.31 15.53
N ALA A 234 -9.48 60.13 15.42
CA ALA A 234 -8.14 59.83 15.89
C ALA A 234 -7.42 58.98 14.84
N HIS A 235 -6.10 58.92 14.92
CA HIS A 235 -5.30 58.03 14.08
C HIS A 235 -4.67 56.96 14.97
N LEU A 236 -4.67 55.73 14.50
CA LEU A 236 -4.03 54.60 15.14
C LEU A 236 -3.02 54.00 14.16
N GLU A 237 -1.78 53.89 14.61
CA GLU A 237 -0.74 53.18 13.90
C GLU A 237 -1.05 51.69 13.90
N SER A 238 -1.21 51.14 12.70
CA SER A 238 -1.45 49.71 12.51
C SER A 238 -0.30 49.10 11.73
N PRO A 239 0.41 48.11 12.30
CA PRO A 239 1.37 47.31 11.54
C PRO A 239 0.66 46.28 10.64
N ASN A 240 -0.67 46.24 10.61
CA ASN A 240 -1.44 45.30 9.79
C ASN A 240 -1.60 45.81 8.35
N THR A 241 -0.49 45.95 7.66
CA THR A 241 -0.46 46.33 6.24
C THR A 241 -0.51 45.08 5.34
N PRO A 242 -0.93 45.20 4.07
CA PRO A 242 -0.84 44.10 3.09
C PRO A 242 0.58 43.51 2.99
N GLU A 243 1.61 44.36 3.05
CA GLU A 243 3.02 43.96 2.94
C GLU A 243 3.43 43.11 4.15
N ASN A 244 3.14 43.56 5.36
CA ASN A 244 3.48 42.80 6.58
C ASN A 244 2.73 41.47 6.65
N ARG A 245 1.46 41.43 6.19
CA ARG A 245 0.70 40.17 6.07
C ARG A 245 1.32 39.22 5.05
N TYR A 246 1.77 39.74 3.91
CA TYR A 246 2.46 38.95 2.90
C TYR A 246 3.80 38.40 3.42
N LEU A 247 4.58 39.22 4.13
CA LEU A 247 5.84 38.79 4.74
C LEU A 247 5.62 37.71 5.80
N HIS A 248 4.59 37.85 6.63
CA HIS A 248 4.18 36.81 7.59
C HIS A 248 3.85 35.50 6.86
N PHE A 249 3.02 35.56 5.82
CA PHE A 249 2.68 34.39 5.03
C PHE A 249 3.92 33.76 4.37
N ALA A 250 4.83 34.58 3.82
CA ALA A 250 6.06 34.09 3.21
C ALA A 250 6.95 33.37 4.24
N LEU A 251 7.07 33.92 5.45
CA LEU A 251 7.78 33.28 6.56
C LEU A 251 7.14 31.94 6.94
N ASP A 252 5.81 31.87 7.08
CA ASP A 252 5.09 30.63 7.37
C ASP A 252 5.39 29.56 6.31
N ARG A 253 5.46 29.95 5.03
CA ARG A 253 5.79 29.05 3.93
C ARG A 253 7.25 28.59 3.97
N VAL A 254 8.19 29.49 4.26
CA VAL A 254 9.60 29.11 4.42
C VAL A 254 9.76 28.15 5.59
N VAL A 255 9.14 28.43 6.75
CA VAL A 255 9.17 27.51 7.91
C VAL A 255 8.59 26.14 7.56
N TYR A 256 7.46 26.10 6.85
CA TYR A 256 6.88 24.86 6.37
C TYR A 256 7.86 24.08 5.49
N LEU A 257 8.45 24.74 4.49
CA LEU A 257 9.41 24.13 3.58
C LEU A 257 10.66 23.63 4.32
N THR A 258 11.23 24.43 5.22
CA THR A 258 12.39 24.03 6.03
C THR A 258 12.08 22.79 6.87
N ARG A 259 10.89 22.70 7.48
CA ARG A 259 10.47 21.49 8.22
C ARG A 259 10.39 20.26 7.32
N GLN A 260 9.90 20.41 6.09
CA GLN A 260 9.86 19.29 5.13
C GLN A 260 11.26 18.86 4.71
N VAL A 261 12.17 19.80 4.46
CA VAL A 261 13.57 19.50 4.12
C VAL A 261 14.26 18.78 5.28
N ILE A 262 14.05 19.22 6.53
CA ILE A 262 14.58 18.54 7.73
C ILE A 262 14.03 17.11 7.84
N ALA A 263 12.71 16.94 7.69
CA ALA A 263 12.09 15.63 7.75
C ALA A 263 12.63 14.69 6.65
N LEU A 264 12.87 15.22 5.46
CA LEU A 264 13.48 14.47 4.36
C LEU A 264 14.93 14.10 4.68
N ALA A 265 15.72 15.01 5.25
CA ALA A 265 17.10 14.75 5.67
C ALA A 265 17.18 13.61 6.69
N PHE A 266 16.32 13.62 7.71
CA PHE A 266 16.26 12.54 8.71
C PHE A 266 15.90 11.20 8.08
N ARG A 267 14.91 11.17 7.19
CA ARG A 267 14.54 9.93 6.47
C ARG A 267 15.67 9.43 5.59
N GLN A 268 16.39 10.33 4.94
CA GLN A 268 17.54 9.99 4.12
C GLN A 268 18.68 9.38 4.96
N ALA A 269 18.95 9.98 6.12
CA ALA A 269 19.93 9.44 7.07
C ALA A 269 19.54 8.03 7.53
N GLN A 270 18.28 7.84 7.93
CA GLN A 270 17.76 6.52 8.34
C GLN A 270 17.83 5.49 7.20
N SER A 271 17.57 5.89 5.96
CA SER A 271 17.72 5.00 4.80
C SER A 271 19.17 4.57 4.62
N TYR A 272 20.14 5.48 4.76
CA TYR A 272 21.56 5.12 4.73
C TYR A 272 21.96 4.23 5.90
N GLU A 273 21.45 4.47 7.11
CA GLU A 273 21.68 3.60 8.27
C GLU A 273 21.17 2.17 8.02
N ARG A 274 19.97 2.02 7.43
CA ARG A 274 19.43 0.71 7.04
C ARG A 274 20.28 0.03 5.98
N LEU A 275 20.75 0.77 4.97
CA LEU A 275 21.65 0.23 3.94
C LEU A 275 22.98 -0.23 4.54
N ILE A 276 23.58 0.57 5.41
CA ILE A 276 24.81 0.22 6.13
C ILE A 276 24.58 -1.03 6.98
N ALA A 277 23.48 -1.11 7.74
CA ALA A 277 23.17 -2.28 8.54
C ALA A 277 22.98 -3.53 7.68
N ALA A 278 22.28 -3.42 6.55
CA ALA A 278 22.10 -4.53 5.62
C ALA A 278 23.42 -4.98 4.99
N ASP A 279 24.31 -4.05 4.63
CA ASP A 279 25.64 -4.38 4.10
C ASP A 279 26.56 -4.96 5.19
N ILE A 280 26.48 -4.50 6.43
CA ILE A 280 27.20 -5.11 7.57
C ILE A 280 26.73 -6.55 7.77
N SER A 281 25.41 -6.79 7.85
CA SER A 281 24.89 -8.15 7.94
C SER A 281 25.31 -9.01 6.75
N ARG A 282 25.30 -8.45 5.53
CA ARG A 282 25.79 -9.16 4.33
C ARG A 282 27.27 -9.51 4.44
N LEU A 283 28.10 -8.62 4.98
CA LEU A 283 29.52 -8.88 5.24
C LEU A 283 29.73 -9.95 6.31
N GLU A 284 28.91 -9.96 7.36
CA GLU A 284 28.97 -11.00 8.41
C GLU A 284 28.56 -12.39 7.89
N HIS A 285 27.66 -12.45 6.91
CA HIS A 285 27.20 -13.69 6.27
C HIS A 285 28.05 -14.08 5.05
N LEU A 286 28.98 -13.23 4.63
CA LEU A 286 30.02 -13.57 3.67
C LEU A 286 31.10 -14.37 4.39
N GLU A 287 30.79 -15.65 4.69
CA GLU A 287 31.82 -16.60 5.08
C GLU A 287 32.87 -16.72 3.96
N LEU A 288 34.14 -16.63 4.37
CA LEU A 288 35.36 -16.88 3.60
C LEU A 288 35.21 -18.07 2.61
N PRO A 289 35.93 -18.08 1.48
CA PRO A 289 35.61 -18.94 0.33
C PRO A 289 35.37 -20.38 0.77
N LYS A 290 34.16 -20.89 0.46
CA LYS A 290 33.73 -22.27 0.67
C LYS A 290 34.91 -23.21 0.41
N ILE A 291 35.46 -23.83 1.45
CA ILE A 291 36.52 -24.83 1.28
C ILE A 291 35.85 -26.03 0.62
N ILE A 292 35.98 -26.12 -0.69
CA ILE A 292 35.47 -27.24 -1.47
C ILE A 292 36.34 -28.46 -1.13
N ASP A 293 35.73 -29.48 -0.54
CA ASP A 293 36.42 -30.74 -0.24
C ASP A 293 36.73 -31.48 -1.55
N LYS A 294 37.99 -31.37 -1.99
CA LYS A 294 38.50 -32.00 -3.21
C LYS A 294 38.34 -33.53 -3.19
N GLY A 295 38.22 -34.15 -2.01
CA GLY A 295 38.03 -35.59 -1.87
C GLY A 295 36.63 -36.08 -2.26
N VAL A 296 35.61 -35.21 -2.28
CA VAL A 296 34.27 -35.55 -2.80
C VAL A 296 34.29 -35.62 -4.32
N PHE A 297 34.86 -34.60 -4.96
CA PHE A 297 35.00 -34.56 -6.42
C PHE A 297 35.93 -35.65 -6.96
N ALA A 298 37.00 -36.00 -6.25
CA ALA A 298 37.86 -37.11 -6.64
C ALA A 298 37.12 -38.47 -6.60
N ARG A 299 36.18 -38.64 -5.64
CA ARG A 299 35.34 -39.85 -5.57
C ARG A 299 34.30 -39.88 -6.68
N GLU A 300 33.64 -38.77 -6.98
CA GLU A 300 32.70 -38.68 -8.11
C GLU A 300 33.39 -38.94 -9.45
N ILE A 301 34.61 -38.40 -9.66
CA ILE A 301 35.39 -38.67 -10.87
C ILE A 301 35.71 -40.17 -10.98
N SER A 302 36.18 -40.79 -9.90
CA SER A 302 36.49 -42.23 -9.88
C SER A 302 35.25 -43.11 -10.12
N GLU A 303 34.08 -42.69 -9.61
CA GLU A 303 32.81 -43.39 -9.83
C GLU A 303 32.35 -43.29 -11.29
N ILE A 304 32.49 -42.11 -11.90
CA ILE A 304 32.22 -41.91 -13.33
C ILE A 304 33.19 -42.72 -14.21
N GLU A 305 34.48 -42.75 -13.88
CA GLU A 305 35.47 -43.57 -14.58
C GLU A 305 35.13 -45.07 -14.50
N SER A 306 34.72 -45.55 -13.32
CA SER A 306 34.27 -46.93 -13.13
C SER A 306 33.01 -47.25 -13.94
N GLN A 307 32.06 -46.31 -14.05
CA GLN A 307 30.88 -46.46 -14.89
C GLN A 307 31.25 -46.54 -16.38
N ILE A 308 32.17 -45.68 -16.85
CA ILE A 308 32.68 -45.73 -18.22
C ILE A 308 33.34 -47.08 -18.52
N GLU A 309 34.14 -47.60 -17.58
CA GLU A 309 34.80 -48.88 -17.74
C GLU A 309 33.82 -50.05 -17.73
N ASN A 310 32.78 -50.01 -16.88
CA ASN A 310 31.69 -50.98 -16.91
C ASN A 310 30.93 -50.96 -18.24
N VAL A 311 30.58 -49.79 -18.76
CA VAL A 311 29.93 -49.66 -20.07
C VAL A 311 30.85 -50.17 -21.18
N SER A 312 32.14 -49.85 -21.13
CA SER A 312 33.13 -50.34 -22.10
C SER A 312 33.26 -51.86 -22.06
N ASN A 313 33.24 -52.46 -20.87
CA ASN A 313 33.26 -53.90 -20.69
C ASN A 313 31.97 -54.56 -21.16
N MET A 314 30.80 -53.95 -20.91
CA MET A 314 29.52 -54.42 -21.46
C MET A 314 29.53 -54.41 -22.99
N ILE A 315 30.07 -53.36 -23.61
CA ILE A 315 30.21 -53.27 -25.06
C ILE A 315 31.19 -54.34 -25.56
N ARG A 316 32.34 -54.51 -24.92
CA ARG A 316 33.31 -55.56 -25.29
C ARG A 316 32.73 -56.96 -25.14
N THR A 317 31.96 -57.23 -24.10
CA THR A 317 31.27 -58.53 -23.94
C THR A 317 30.18 -58.74 -24.97
N ALA A 318 29.46 -57.68 -25.36
CA ALA A 318 28.48 -57.76 -26.45
C ALA A 318 29.15 -58.06 -27.79
N ILE A 319 30.29 -57.41 -28.08
CA ILE A 319 31.09 -57.66 -29.29
C ILE A 319 31.73 -59.06 -29.25
N ALA A 320 32.22 -59.52 -28.09
CA ALA A 320 32.79 -60.86 -27.95
C ALA A 320 31.74 -61.98 -28.00
N CYS A 321 30.46 -61.67 -27.76
CA CYS A 321 29.35 -62.59 -27.99
C CYS A 321 28.96 -62.75 -29.47
N GLU A 322 29.50 -61.93 -30.40
CA GLU A 322 29.22 -62.04 -31.84
C GLU A 322 30.05 -63.11 -32.57
N ASP A 323 30.98 -63.81 -31.90
CA ASP A 323 31.72 -64.92 -32.55
C ASP A 323 30.95 -66.26 -32.57
N ASN A 324 29.71 -66.33 -32.04
CA ASN A 324 28.77 -67.39 -32.40
C ASN A 324 27.33 -67.12 -31.93
N PRO A 325 26.52 -66.33 -32.67
CA PRO A 325 25.11 -66.61 -32.74
C PRO A 325 24.89 -67.59 -33.88
N ASP A 326 24.27 -68.72 -33.58
CA ASP A 326 23.48 -69.47 -34.54
C ASP A 326 22.41 -68.49 -35.07
N VAL A 327 22.77 -67.70 -36.08
CA VAL A 327 21.84 -66.81 -36.76
C VAL A 327 20.94 -67.75 -37.53
N ALA A 328 19.84 -68.16 -36.90
CA ALA A 328 18.67 -68.56 -37.65
C ALA A 328 18.40 -67.39 -38.61
N GLU A 329 18.73 -67.58 -39.90
CA GLU A 329 18.33 -66.68 -40.98
C GLU A 329 16.81 -66.57 -40.90
N GLN A 330 16.32 -65.58 -40.17
CA GLN A 330 14.91 -65.25 -40.16
C GLN A 330 14.67 -64.52 -41.48
N GLU A 331 14.16 -65.24 -42.47
CA GLU A 331 13.66 -64.65 -43.70
C GLU A 331 12.48 -63.73 -43.34
N TYR A 332 12.67 -62.44 -43.59
CA TYR A 332 11.64 -61.41 -43.46
C TYR A 332 11.03 -61.16 -44.83
N VAL A 333 9.73 -61.44 -44.98
CA VAL A 333 8.99 -61.15 -46.21
C VAL A 333 8.12 -59.92 -45.98
N LEU A 334 8.38 -58.88 -46.76
CA LEU A 334 7.69 -57.59 -46.71
C LEU A 334 6.86 -57.41 -47.99
N GLU A 335 5.54 -57.23 -47.85
CA GLU A 335 4.69 -56.82 -48.97
C GLU A 335 4.50 -55.30 -48.95
N LEU A 336 5.09 -54.64 -49.95
CA LEU A 336 5.01 -53.19 -50.12
C LEU A 336 3.72 -52.79 -50.84
N GLY A 337 3.07 -51.76 -50.32
CA GLY A 337 1.88 -51.15 -50.87
C GLY A 337 2.16 -49.92 -51.74
N LYS A 338 1.24 -48.95 -51.71
CA LYS A 338 1.38 -47.71 -52.48
C LYS A 338 2.59 -46.90 -52.01
N ARG A 339 3.16 -46.10 -52.91
CA ARG A 339 4.26 -45.19 -52.60
C ARG A 339 3.79 -44.15 -51.58
N PHE A 340 4.61 -43.93 -50.56
CA PHE A 340 4.33 -42.99 -49.49
C PHE A 340 4.84 -41.59 -49.88
N GLY A 341 3.91 -40.64 -50.06
CA GLY A 341 4.21 -39.27 -50.51
C GLY A 341 4.28 -39.12 -52.04
N GLY A 342 4.31 -37.87 -52.52
CA GLY A 342 4.35 -37.53 -53.96
C GLY A 342 5.68 -37.89 -54.65
N ASP A 343 5.86 -37.43 -55.89
CA ASP A 343 6.98 -37.84 -56.77
C ASP A 343 8.39 -37.63 -56.20
N ALA A 344 8.54 -36.70 -55.24
CA ALA A 344 9.80 -36.39 -54.56
C ALA A 344 10.25 -37.42 -53.50
N SER A 345 9.37 -38.34 -53.08
CA SER A 345 9.65 -39.33 -52.02
C SER A 345 10.20 -40.62 -52.62
N VAL A 346 11.48 -40.66 -52.95
CA VAL A 346 12.14 -41.86 -53.51
C VAL A 346 12.36 -42.91 -52.42
N GLY A 347 12.02 -44.17 -52.68
CA GLY A 347 12.32 -45.31 -51.79
C GLY A 347 11.38 -45.48 -50.59
N ARG A 348 10.24 -44.77 -50.52
CA ARG A 348 9.29 -44.89 -49.39
C ARG A 348 7.98 -45.53 -49.82
N PHE A 349 7.59 -46.62 -49.16
CA PHE A 349 6.35 -47.34 -49.42
C PHE A 349 5.60 -47.63 -48.12
N PHE A 350 4.27 -47.68 -48.20
CA PHE A 350 3.47 -48.23 -47.10
C PHE A 350 3.72 -49.74 -46.99
N CYS A 351 3.93 -50.27 -45.79
CA CYS A 351 3.96 -51.71 -45.57
C CYS A 351 2.52 -52.24 -45.47
N ASN A 352 2.15 -53.16 -46.36
CA ASN A 352 0.82 -53.78 -46.35
C ASN A 352 0.80 -55.05 -45.49
N ALA A 353 1.86 -55.85 -45.51
CA ALA A 353 1.97 -57.02 -44.66
C ALA A 353 3.44 -57.31 -44.32
N PHE A 354 3.67 -57.81 -43.11
CA PHE A 354 4.98 -58.22 -42.63
C PHE A 354 4.88 -59.64 -42.07
N GLU A 355 5.79 -60.49 -42.53
CA GLU A 355 5.87 -61.89 -42.14
C GLU A 355 7.24 -62.22 -41.54
N VAL A 356 7.21 -62.82 -40.35
CA VAL A 356 8.39 -63.33 -39.64
C VAL A 356 8.13 -64.78 -39.27
N GLY A 357 8.96 -65.70 -39.74
CA GLY A 357 8.88 -67.11 -39.35
C GLY A 357 7.52 -67.78 -39.61
N GLY A 358 6.83 -67.41 -40.71
CA GLY A 358 5.55 -67.99 -41.12
C GLY A 358 4.29 -67.37 -40.47
N GLN A 359 4.44 -66.35 -39.62
CA GLN A 359 3.31 -65.57 -39.10
C GLN A 359 3.18 -64.24 -39.83
N ARG A 360 2.13 -64.12 -40.64
CA ARG A 360 1.80 -62.92 -41.41
C ARG A 360 0.88 -61.99 -40.62
N THR A 361 1.33 -60.74 -40.45
CA THR A 361 0.53 -59.64 -39.90
C THR A 361 0.12 -58.71 -41.03
N ASP A 362 -1.19 -58.53 -41.21
CA ASP A 362 -1.77 -57.72 -42.31
C ASP A 362 -2.19 -56.34 -41.80
N TYR A 363 -1.62 -55.30 -42.42
CA TYR A 363 -1.83 -53.90 -42.09
C TYR A 363 -2.67 -53.17 -43.15
N SER A 364 -3.13 -53.87 -44.20
CA SER A 364 -3.86 -53.29 -45.35
C SER A 364 -5.15 -52.56 -45.00
N ARG A 365 -5.76 -52.83 -43.83
CA ARG A 365 -7.02 -52.20 -43.36
C ARG A 365 -6.86 -51.28 -42.16
N ASN A 366 -5.68 -51.20 -41.56
CA ASN A 366 -5.43 -50.36 -40.38
C ASN A 366 -4.96 -48.96 -40.79
N SER A 367 -5.51 -47.92 -40.16
CA SER A 367 -5.12 -46.52 -40.35
C SER A 367 -3.73 -46.16 -39.83
N GLY A 368 -2.94 -47.15 -39.39
CA GLY A 368 -1.60 -47.01 -38.81
C GLY A 368 -0.52 -47.75 -39.61
N SER A 369 -0.63 -47.81 -40.94
CA SER A 369 0.43 -48.37 -41.78
C SER A 369 1.66 -47.45 -41.78
N TYR A 370 2.81 -48.00 -41.36
CA TYR A 370 4.08 -47.28 -41.26
C TYR A 370 4.77 -47.21 -42.64
N ALA A 371 5.46 -46.10 -42.91
CA ALA A 371 6.28 -45.93 -44.10
C ALA A 371 7.65 -46.59 -43.90
N VAL A 372 8.03 -47.50 -44.78
CA VAL A 372 9.35 -48.14 -44.78
C VAL A 372 10.24 -47.43 -45.80
N VAL A 373 11.47 -47.12 -45.41
CA VAL A 373 12.52 -46.58 -46.28
C VAL A 373 13.42 -47.74 -46.67
N ILE A 374 13.57 -47.98 -47.97
CA ILE A 374 14.47 -49.00 -48.53
C ILE A 374 15.76 -48.35 -48.99
#